data_AF-A0A6J2HFJ2-F1
#
_entry.id   AF-A0A6J2HFJ2-F1
#
_cell.length_a   1.000
_cell.length_b   1.000
_cell.length_c   1.000
_cell.angle_alpha   90.00
_cell.angle_beta   90.00
_cell.angle_gamma   90.00
#
_symmetry.space_group_name_H-M   'P 1'
#
loop_
_entity.id
_entity.type
_entity.pdbx_description
1 polymer ?
#
loop_
_entity_poly.entity_id
_entity_poly.type
_entity_poly.pdbx_seq_one_letter_code
_entity_poly.pdbx_strand_id
1 'polypeptide(L)'
;AQQQRNLDSIVSQHPRVSGGKKSKKEFCASSDLEVKNTSPMSEQDSGILDVEDEDEDEEVPGAQDLVDFSPVYRCLHIYSVLGARETFESYYRKQRRKQARLVLQPPSNMHETLDGYRKYFNQIVGFFVVEDHILHTTQGLVNRAYLDELWEMALSKTIAALRTHS
;
A
#
# COMPACT_ATOMS: atom_id res chain seq x y z
N ALA A 1 21.35 2.34 37.04
CA ALA A 1 21.18 2.95 35.70
C ALA A 1 22.06 2.29 34.62
N GLN A 2 22.22 0.96 34.63
CA GLN A 2 23.09 0.24 33.67
C GLN A 2 22.35 -0.81 32.83
N GLN A 3 21.09 -1.12 33.12
CA GLN A 3 20.37 -2.20 32.43
C GLN A 3 19.63 -1.75 31.16
N GLN A 4 19.43 -0.44 30.96
CA GLN A 4 18.71 0.08 29.78
C GLN A 4 19.55 0.09 28.49
N ARG A 5 20.89 0.08 28.58
CA ARG A 5 21.78 0.25 27.41
C ARG A 5 22.01 -1.04 26.60
N ASN A 6 21.52 -2.18 27.06
CA ASN A 6 21.82 -3.47 26.42
C ASN A 6 20.87 -3.88 25.29
N LEU A 7 19.72 -3.21 25.12
CA LEU A 7 18.73 -3.58 24.10
C LEU A 7 18.98 -2.93 22.73
N ASP A 8 19.75 -1.84 22.66
CA ASP A 8 20.03 -1.13 21.41
C ASP A 8 21.13 -1.80 20.55
N SER A 9 21.83 -2.79 21.08
CA SER A 9 22.98 -3.42 20.40
C SER A 9 22.64 -4.59 19.46
N ILE A 10 21.38 -5.03 19.41
CA ILE A 10 20.99 -6.26 18.70
C ILE A 10 20.32 -5.96 17.33
N VAL A 11 19.98 -4.71 17.02
CA VAL A 11 19.34 -4.30 15.75
C VAL A 11 20.34 -3.63 14.80
N SER A 12 21.47 -4.28 14.52
CA SER A 12 22.36 -3.83 13.45
C SER A 12 23.16 -4.99 12.89
N GLN A 13 22.49 -5.85 12.13
CA GLN A 13 23.11 -6.74 11.15
C GLN A 13 22.02 -7.40 10.29
N HIS A 14 21.80 -6.85 9.10
CA HIS A 14 21.13 -7.57 8.01
C HIS A 14 22.04 -7.52 6.76
N PRO A 15 22.36 -8.67 6.14
CA PRO A 15 23.21 -8.72 4.96
C PRO A 15 22.43 -8.34 3.68
N ARG A 16 23.11 -7.62 2.78
CA ARG A 16 22.63 -7.24 1.44
C ARG A 16 22.64 -8.47 0.52
N VAL A 17 21.51 -8.75 -0.13
CA VAL A 17 21.43 -9.69 -1.25
C VAL A 17 21.19 -8.89 -2.53
N SER A 18 22.15 -8.98 -3.45
CA SER A 18 22.06 -8.54 -4.84
C SER A 18 21.41 -9.64 -5.68
N GLY A 19 20.49 -9.25 -6.56
CA GLY A 19 19.84 -10.17 -7.49
C GLY A 19 19.31 -9.41 -8.69
N GLY A 20 20.18 -9.16 -9.66
CA GLY A 20 19.77 -8.68 -10.98
C GLY A 20 19.27 -9.83 -11.83
N LYS A 21 18.28 -9.57 -12.69
CA LYS A 21 18.08 -10.24 -13.98
C LYS A 21 17.18 -9.37 -14.86
N LYS A 22 17.79 -8.83 -15.92
CA LYS A 22 17.14 -8.18 -17.07
C LYS A 22 16.63 -9.29 -18.00
N SER A 23 15.42 -9.14 -18.51
CA SER A 23 14.98 -9.83 -19.72
C SER A 23 14.50 -8.79 -20.72
N LYS A 24 15.33 -8.56 -21.74
CA LYS A 24 15.08 -7.73 -22.92
C LYS A 24 14.67 -8.69 -24.04
N LYS A 25 13.52 -8.46 -24.70
CA LYS A 25 13.19 -9.12 -25.97
C LYS A 25 12.65 -8.08 -26.95
N GLU A 26 13.54 -7.67 -27.86
CA GLU A 26 13.22 -6.95 -29.09
C GLU A 26 12.90 -8.00 -30.17
N PHE A 27 11.92 -7.72 -31.03
CA PHE A 27 11.83 -8.29 -32.37
C PHE A 27 11.35 -7.18 -33.32
N CYS A 28 12.01 -7.07 -34.47
CA CYS A 28 11.80 -6.08 -35.51
C CYS A 28 11.67 -6.79 -36.87
N ALA A 29 10.89 -6.19 -37.77
CA ALA A 29 10.77 -6.40 -39.23
C ALA A 29 10.10 -7.73 -39.65
N SER A 30 9.27 -7.80 -40.70
CA SER A 30 9.17 -6.98 -41.92
C SER A 30 7.86 -7.29 -42.66
N SER A 31 7.27 -6.35 -43.40
CA SER A 31 6.92 -6.50 -44.83
C SER A 31 6.13 -5.29 -45.36
N ASP A 32 6.67 -4.68 -46.41
CA ASP A 32 6.04 -3.73 -47.34
C ASP A 32 5.02 -4.43 -48.26
N LEU A 33 4.01 -3.68 -48.74
CA LEU A 33 3.71 -3.44 -50.18
C LEU A 33 2.28 -2.89 -50.41
N GLU A 34 2.24 -1.60 -50.76
CA GLU A 34 1.45 -0.89 -51.79
C GLU A 34 0.02 -1.28 -52.26
N VAL A 35 -0.88 -0.27 -52.12
CA VAL A 35 -1.66 0.45 -53.18
C VAL A 35 -3.09 0.01 -53.61
N LYS A 36 -4.03 0.96 -53.38
CA LYS A 36 -5.30 1.34 -54.05
C LYS A 36 -6.48 0.34 -54.13
N ASN A 37 -7.64 0.72 -53.56
CA ASN A 37 -8.75 1.38 -54.30
C ASN A 37 -9.98 1.69 -53.41
N THR A 38 -10.56 2.89 -53.62
CA THR A 38 -12.00 3.28 -53.61
C THR A 38 -12.98 2.76 -52.53
N SER A 39 -13.46 3.67 -51.66
CA SER A 39 -14.78 3.62 -50.95
C SER A 39 -15.98 3.52 -51.93
N PRO A 40 -17.26 3.26 -51.53
CA PRO A 40 -17.87 3.30 -50.18
C PRO A 40 -18.91 2.18 -49.82
N MET A 41 -19.30 2.12 -48.54
CA MET A 41 -20.57 1.58 -47.95
C MET A 41 -21.01 0.12 -48.18
N SER A 42 -21.09 -0.67 -47.11
CA SER A 42 -22.14 -1.69 -46.91
C SER A 42 -22.27 -2.06 -45.43
N GLU A 43 -23.42 -1.77 -44.84
CA GLU A 43 -23.85 -2.34 -43.56
C GLU A 43 -24.27 -3.79 -43.79
N GLN A 44 -23.74 -4.74 -43.00
CA GLN A 44 -24.43 -5.94 -42.51
C GLN A 44 -23.51 -6.85 -41.69
N ASP A 45 -23.89 -6.98 -40.41
CA ASP A 45 -24.08 -8.23 -39.66
C ASP A 45 -23.02 -9.35 -39.78
N SER A 46 -22.23 -9.56 -38.71
CA SER A 46 -22.07 -10.87 -38.08
C SER A 46 -20.96 -10.85 -37.02
N GLY A 47 -21.29 -11.38 -35.85
CA GLY A 47 -20.31 -11.83 -34.87
C GLY A 47 -20.31 -10.99 -33.60
N ILE A 48 -21.36 -11.15 -32.79
CA ILE A 48 -21.20 -11.05 -31.34
C ILE A 48 -20.12 -12.09 -30.98
N LEU A 49 -18.88 -11.63 -30.79
CA LEU A 49 -17.92 -12.40 -30.02
C LEU A 49 -18.42 -12.24 -28.60
N ASP A 50 -19.16 -13.24 -28.12
CA ASP A 50 -19.22 -13.53 -26.69
C ASP A 50 -17.76 -13.80 -26.29
N VAL A 51 -17.04 -12.71 -25.99
CA VAL A 51 -15.86 -12.78 -25.16
C VAL A 51 -16.44 -13.21 -23.82
N GLU A 52 -16.41 -14.51 -23.57
CA GLU A 52 -16.39 -15.02 -22.22
C GLU A 52 -15.20 -14.32 -21.58
N ASP A 53 -15.48 -13.20 -20.90
CA ASP A 53 -14.59 -12.60 -19.91
C ASP A 53 -14.45 -13.68 -18.82
N GLU A 54 -13.68 -14.73 -19.12
CA GLU A 54 -12.97 -15.52 -18.12
C GLU A 54 -11.86 -14.60 -17.58
N ASP A 55 -12.27 -13.48 -16.98
CA ASP A 55 -11.49 -12.85 -15.95
C ASP A 55 -11.41 -13.92 -14.85
N GLU A 56 -10.38 -14.76 -14.93
CA GLU A 56 -9.88 -15.50 -13.77
C GLU A 56 -9.82 -14.48 -12.64
N ASP A 57 -10.78 -14.57 -11.72
CA ASP A 57 -10.86 -13.76 -10.51
C ASP A 57 -9.58 -14.03 -9.71
N GLU A 58 -8.48 -13.37 -10.09
CA GLU A 58 -7.21 -13.45 -9.38
C GLU A 58 -7.48 -12.81 -8.02
N GLU A 59 -7.72 -13.67 -7.02
CA GLU A 59 -8.12 -13.27 -5.67
C GLU A 59 -7.12 -12.24 -5.15
N VAL A 60 -7.54 -10.97 -5.12
CA VAL A 60 -6.67 -9.86 -4.74
C VAL A 60 -6.22 -10.10 -3.30
N PRO A 61 -4.91 -10.26 -3.02
CA PRO A 61 -4.44 -10.60 -1.70
C PRO A 61 -4.86 -9.56 -0.65
N GLY A 62 -5.40 -10.03 0.47
CA GLY A 62 -5.78 -9.18 1.59
C GLY A 62 -4.58 -8.72 2.41
N ALA A 63 -4.82 -7.82 3.38
CA ALA A 63 -3.77 -7.33 4.25
C ALA A 63 -3.06 -8.46 5.02
N GLN A 64 -3.83 -9.46 5.47
CA GLN A 64 -3.36 -10.63 6.18
C GLN A 64 -2.40 -11.52 5.37
N ASP A 65 -2.50 -11.48 4.04
CA ASP A 65 -1.67 -12.29 3.16
C ASP A 65 -0.30 -11.63 2.89
N LEU A 66 -0.23 -10.31 3.10
CA LEU A 66 0.96 -9.50 2.83
C LEU A 66 1.73 -9.10 4.09
N VAL A 67 1.07 -9.10 5.25
CA VAL A 67 1.65 -8.58 6.51
C VAL A 67 1.46 -9.59 7.64
N ASP A 68 2.56 -9.91 8.35
CA ASP A 68 2.49 -10.69 9.58
C ASP A 68 2.03 -9.82 10.76
N PHE A 69 0.79 -10.05 11.21
CA PHE A 69 0.19 -9.38 12.36
C PHE A 69 0.50 -10.07 13.71
N SER A 70 1.12 -11.26 13.68
CA SER A 70 1.43 -12.05 14.89
C SER A 70 2.19 -11.24 15.96
N PRO A 71 3.16 -10.37 15.63
CA PRO A 71 3.85 -9.57 16.64
C PRO A 71 2.89 -8.65 17.42
N VAL A 72 1.91 -8.05 16.76
CA VAL A 72 0.94 -7.16 17.42
C VAL A 72 0.00 -7.95 18.32
N TYR A 73 -0.50 -9.10 17.84
CA TYR A 73 -1.40 -9.95 18.64
C TYR A 73 -0.71 -10.55 19.85
N ARG A 74 0.55 -11.02 19.71
CA ARG A 74 1.34 -11.54 20.83
C ARG A 74 1.58 -10.48 21.87
N CYS A 75 1.99 -9.27 21.47
CA CYS A 75 2.17 -8.16 22.40
C CYS A 75 0.85 -7.80 23.10
N LEU A 76 -0.26 -7.70 22.36
CA LEU A 76 -1.58 -7.42 22.94
C LEU A 76 -1.96 -8.47 23.99
N HIS A 77 -1.74 -9.76 23.69
CA HIS A 77 -2.04 -10.85 24.62
C HIS A 77 -1.15 -10.80 25.87
N ILE A 78 0.17 -10.69 25.71
CA ILE A 78 1.12 -10.62 26.83
C ILE A 78 0.76 -9.45 27.78
N TYR A 79 0.57 -8.24 27.23
CA TYR A 79 0.24 -7.08 28.06
C TYR A 79 -1.15 -7.18 28.70
N SER A 80 -2.10 -7.87 28.07
CA SER A 80 -3.41 -8.15 28.68
C SER A 80 -3.27 -9.10 29.88
N VAL A 81 -2.50 -10.19 29.74
CA VAL A 81 -2.24 -11.15 30.82
C VAL A 81 -1.47 -10.52 31.98
N LEU A 82 -0.56 -9.59 31.69
CA LEU A 82 0.20 -8.84 32.71
C LEU A 82 -0.61 -7.71 33.39
N GLY A 83 -1.86 -7.47 32.99
CA GLY A 83 -2.67 -6.36 33.51
C GLY A 83 -2.19 -4.96 33.08
N ALA A 84 -1.31 -4.89 32.07
CA ALA A 84 -0.71 -3.66 31.57
C ALA A 84 -1.25 -3.27 30.17
N ARG A 85 -2.46 -3.72 29.83
CA ARG A 85 -3.08 -3.58 28.52
C ARG A 85 -3.11 -2.14 28.01
N GLU A 86 -3.61 -1.21 28.83
CA GLU A 86 -3.73 0.21 28.47
C GLU A 86 -2.38 0.85 28.11
N THR A 87 -1.30 0.38 28.75
CA THR A 87 0.07 0.85 28.44
C THR A 87 0.44 0.47 27.01
N PHE A 88 0.15 -0.76 26.60
CA PHE A 88 0.41 -1.22 25.23
C PHE A 88 -0.49 -0.52 24.22
N GLU A 89 -1.77 -0.32 24.52
CA GLU A 89 -2.68 0.40 23.64
C GLU A 89 -2.20 1.82 23.37
N SER A 90 -1.83 2.56 24.42
CA SER A 90 -1.27 3.91 24.33
C SER A 90 0.04 3.91 23.52
N TYR A 91 0.93 2.94 23.79
CA TYR A 91 2.18 2.78 23.05
C TYR A 91 1.93 2.53 21.56
N TYR A 92 1.08 1.56 21.23
CA TYR A 92 0.74 1.18 19.86
C TYR A 92 0.18 2.38 19.09
N ARG A 93 -0.88 3.03 19.61
CA ARG A 93 -1.52 4.19 18.96
C ARG A 93 -0.54 5.35 18.77
N LYS A 94 0.36 5.58 19.73
CA LYS A 94 1.41 6.61 19.63
C LYS A 94 2.41 6.30 18.51
N GLN A 95 2.80 5.04 18.34
CA GLN A 95 3.69 4.63 17.26
C GLN A 95 3.00 4.71 15.90
N ARG A 96 1.77 4.19 15.78
CA ARG A 96 1.00 4.26 14.52
C ARG A 96 0.74 5.70 14.08
N ARG A 97 0.48 6.61 15.02
CA ARG A 97 0.38 8.05 14.74
C ARG A 97 1.69 8.67 14.23
N LYS A 98 2.85 8.19 14.68
CA LYS A 98 4.15 8.62 14.11
C LYS A 98 4.32 8.10 12.69
N GLN A 99 3.97 6.83 12.44
CA GLN A 99 4.04 6.25 11.10
C GLN A 99 3.09 6.95 10.12
N ALA A 100 1.86 7.26 10.54
CA ALA A 100 0.92 8.03 9.73
C ALA A 100 1.52 9.36 9.25
N ARG A 101 2.21 10.10 10.13
CA ARG A 101 2.86 11.36 9.75
C ARG A 101 3.97 11.19 8.72
N LEU A 102 4.70 10.08 8.77
CA LEU A 102 5.75 9.77 7.80
C LEU A 102 5.16 9.42 6.44
N VAL A 103 4.13 8.56 6.43
CA VAL A 103 3.41 8.16 5.21
C VAL A 103 2.73 9.35 4.53
N LEU A 104 2.21 10.30 5.30
CA LEU A 104 1.55 11.49 4.77
C LEU A 104 2.51 12.56 4.25
N GLN A 105 3.83 12.39 4.43
CA GLN A 105 4.81 13.31 3.88
C GLN A 105 4.98 13.05 2.37
N PRO A 106 4.64 14.01 1.50
CA PRO A 106 4.78 13.82 0.06
C PRO A 106 6.28 13.69 -0.32
N PRO A 107 6.65 12.69 -1.15
CA PRO A 107 7.97 12.63 -1.75
C PRO A 107 8.29 13.90 -2.53
N SER A 108 9.55 14.35 -2.51
CA SER A 108 9.97 15.60 -3.15
C SER A 108 9.69 15.63 -4.65
N ASN A 109 9.74 14.48 -5.33
CA ASN A 109 9.49 14.32 -6.76
C ASN A 109 8.07 13.80 -7.08
N MET A 110 7.16 13.77 -6.09
CA MET A 110 5.81 13.24 -6.28
C MET A 110 5.06 13.95 -7.43
N HIS A 111 5.25 15.26 -7.55
CA HIS A 111 4.54 16.11 -8.51
C HIS A 111 5.10 16.04 -9.94
N GLU A 112 6.24 15.38 -10.15
CA GLU A 112 6.88 15.33 -11.48
C GLU A 112 6.14 14.40 -12.45
N THR A 113 5.43 13.38 -11.94
CA THR A 113 4.77 12.35 -12.77
C THR A 113 3.49 11.83 -12.11
N LEU A 114 2.55 11.32 -12.93
CA LEU A 114 1.35 10.62 -12.42
C LEU A 114 1.71 9.39 -11.57
N ASP A 115 2.80 8.70 -11.89
CA ASP A 115 3.29 7.58 -11.07
C ASP A 115 3.74 8.02 -9.67
N GLY A 116 4.29 9.23 -9.53
CA GLY A 116 4.63 9.84 -8.25
C GLY A 116 3.41 10.02 -7.35
N TYR A 117 2.32 10.58 -7.90
CA TYR A 117 1.03 10.68 -7.21
C TYR A 117 0.47 9.31 -6.84
N ARG A 118 0.47 8.36 -7.78
CA ARG A 118 -0.01 6.99 -7.53
C ARG A 118 0.73 6.34 -6.37
N LYS A 119 2.06 6.43 -6.35
CA LYS A 119 2.88 5.90 -5.25
C LYS A 119 2.55 6.56 -3.92
N TYR A 120 2.38 7.88 -3.89
CA TYR A 120 2.01 8.61 -2.68
C TYR A 120 0.64 8.16 -2.13
N PHE A 121 -0.38 8.10 -2.98
CA PHE A 121 -1.71 7.63 -2.56
C PHE A 121 -1.69 6.16 -2.12
N ASN A 122 -0.97 5.30 -2.84
CA ASN A 122 -0.84 3.89 -2.46
C ASN A 122 -0.20 3.71 -1.08
N GLN A 123 0.77 4.55 -0.71
CA GLN A 123 1.35 4.51 0.65
C GLN A 123 0.32 4.89 1.71
N ILE A 124 -0.49 5.92 1.46
CA ILE A 124 -1.54 6.36 2.38
C ILE A 124 -2.61 5.28 2.55
N VAL A 125 -3.13 4.76 1.43
CA VAL A 125 -4.14 3.70 1.44
C VAL A 125 -3.59 2.44 2.10
N GLY A 126 -2.36 2.04 1.79
CA GLY A 126 -1.71 0.88 2.42
C GLY A 126 -1.60 1.02 3.95
N PHE A 127 -1.35 2.23 4.46
CA PHE A 127 -1.40 2.47 5.91
C PHE A 127 -2.80 2.21 6.49
N PHE A 128 -3.86 2.72 5.85
CA PHE A 128 -5.23 2.53 6.34
C PHE A 128 -5.75 1.11 6.19
N VAL A 129 -5.34 0.36 5.16
CA VAL A 129 -5.66 -1.07 5.01
C VAL A 129 -5.14 -1.87 6.21
N VAL A 130 -3.93 -1.57 6.67
CA VAL A 130 -3.35 -2.19 7.86
C VAL A 130 -4.09 -1.77 9.13
N GLU A 131 -4.45 -0.50 9.28
CA GLU A 131 -5.22 -0.02 10.45
C GLU A 131 -6.63 -0.63 10.51
N ASP A 132 -7.29 -0.75 9.38
CA ASP A 132 -8.63 -1.34 9.27
C ASP A 132 -8.59 -2.83 9.65
N HIS A 133 -7.58 -3.56 9.18
CA HIS A 133 -7.38 -4.94 9.60
C HIS A 133 -7.21 -5.06 11.12
N ILE A 134 -6.42 -4.17 11.74
CA ILE A 134 -6.25 -4.15 13.21
C ILE A 134 -7.56 -3.80 13.91
N LEU A 135 -8.34 -2.84 13.41
CA LEU A 135 -9.64 -2.47 13.98
C LEU A 135 -10.59 -3.68 14.03
N HIS A 136 -10.61 -4.51 12.99
CA HIS A 136 -11.51 -5.65 12.90
C HIS A 136 -11.01 -6.91 13.62
N THR A 137 -9.69 -7.07 13.75
CA THR A 137 -9.09 -8.29 14.34
C THR A 137 -8.71 -8.15 15.81
N THR A 138 -8.64 -6.92 16.34
CA THR A 138 -8.27 -6.68 17.74
C THR A 138 -9.43 -6.13 18.54
N GLN A 139 -9.66 -6.69 19.74
CA GLN A 139 -10.73 -6.23 20.62
C GLN A 139 -10.30 -4.93 21.33
N GLY A 140 -10.41 -3.79 20.66
CA GLY A 140 -10.25 -2.46 21.27
C GLY A 140 -8.83 -1.87 21.27
N LEU A 141 -7.85 -2.52 20.64
CA LEU A 141 -6.51 -1.92 20.48
C LEU A 141 -6.59 -0.63 19.66
N VAL A 142 -7.41 -0.65 18.61
CA VAL A 142 -7.83 0.50 17.82
C VAL A 142 -9.35 0.61 17.87
N ASN A 143 -9.89 1.82 17.86
CA ASN A 143 -11.33 2.08 17.80
C ASN A 143 -11.66 3.02 16.64
N ARG A 144 -12.95 3.10 16.30
CA ARG A 144 -13.41 3.89 15.16
C ARG A 144 -13.06 5.37 15.29
N ALA A 145 -13.28 5.96 16.47
CA ALA A 145 -12.97 7.37 16.72
C ALA A 145 -11.49 7.70 16.49
N TYR A 146 -10.57 6.84 16.94
CA TYR A 146 -9.13 6.99 16.68
C TYR A 146 -8.82 6.92 15.18
N LEU A 147 -9.46 6.00 14.46
CA LEU A 147 -9.23 5.85 13.04
C LEU A 147 -9.76 7.05 12.25
N ASP A 148 -10.92 7.58 12.65
CA ASP A 148 -11.51 8.80 12.08
C ASP A 148 -10.58 10.01 12.33
N GLU A 149 -9.97 10.15 13.52
CA GLU A 149 -8.96 11.20 13.78
C GLU A 149 -7.74 11.10 12.84
N LEU A 150 -7.27 9.88 12.58
CA LEU A 150 -6.16 9.65 11.63
C LEU A 150 -6.58 9.98 10.20
N TRP A 151 -7.81 9.62 9.82
CA TRP A 151 -8.37 9.90 8.52
C TRP A 151 -8.50 11.40 8.25
N GLU A 152 -9.03 12.16 9.21
CA GLU A 152 -9.12 13.63 9.11
C GLU A 152 -7.75 14.28 8.97
N MET A 153 -6.75 13.81 9.74
CA MET A 153 -5.36 14.26 9.58
C MET A 153 -4.82 13.94 8.17
N ALA A 154 -5.11 12.74 7.67
CA ALA A 154 -4.66 12.30 6.36
C ALA A 154 -5.27 13.13 5.24
N LEU A 155 -6.59 13.34 5.26
CA LEU A 155 -7.29 14.19 4.31
C LEU A 155 -6.73 15.61 4.32
N SER A 156 -6.60 16.22 5.51
CA SER A 156 -6.06 17.58 5.66
C SER A 156 -4.66 17.71 5.04
N LYS A 157 -3.76 16.77 5.33
CA LYS A 157 -2.39 16.78 4.79
C LYS A 157 -2.33 16.51 3.29
N THR A 158 -3.15 15.59 2.80
CA THR A 158 -3.21 15.24 1.39
C THR A 158 -3.71 16.43 0.56
N ILE A 159 -4.80 17.08 1.00
CA ILE A 159 -5.32 18.30 0.34
C ILE A 159 -4.26 19.40 0.32
N ALA A 160 -3.56 19.61 1.43
CA ALA A 160 -2.49 20.60 1.49
C ALA A 160 -1.36 20.29 0.49
N ALA A 161 -0.92 19.03 0.42
CA ALA A 161 0.13 18.58 -0.50
C ALA A 161 -0.26 18.75 -1.98
N LEU A 162 -1.53 18.52 -2.33
CA LEU A 162 -2.01 18.71 -3.69
C LEU A 162 -2.11 20.20 -4.07
N ARG A 163 -2.53 21.06 -3.13
CA ARG A 163 -2.65 22.50 -3.35
C ARG A 163 -1.31 23.21 -3.53
N THR A 164 -0.25 22.76 -2.87
CA THR A 164 1.08 23.37 -3.01
C THR A 164 1.74 23.13 -4.36
N HIS A 165 1.20 22.20 -5.16
CA HIS A 165 1.71 21.84 -6.49
C HIS A 165 0.65 21.99 -7.59
N SER A 166 -0.44 22.73 -7.33
CA SER A 166 -1.44 23.14 -8.34
C SER A 166 -1.11 24.51 -8.94
#